data_AF-A0A661S1R5-F1
#
_entry.id   AF-A0A661S1R5-F1
#
_cell.length_a   1.000
_cell.length_b   1.000
_cell.length_c   1.000
_cell.angle_alpha   90.00
_cell.angle_beta   90.00
_cell.angle_gamma   90.00
#
_symmetry.space_group_name_H-M   'P 1'
#
loop_
_entity.id
_entity.type
_entity.pdbx_description
1 polymer ?
#
loop_
_entity_poly.entity_id
_entity_poly.type
_entity_poly.pdbx_seq_one_letter_code
_entity_poly.pdbx_strand_id
1 'polypeptide(L)'
;MRQKIRFEKNMKAGKVIILESSEVDPGVVLLLHEEEYSLKEMAAASIEGFQAFSQFMRRRSFFPSSDFSQKLFESTIEFFKDEAQEKISIEYDDVEAFPKEEEFLLDDDVEIDKILEEDGDTKEDELKEIDSEDDTPKFTPEDTSEHEN
;
A
#
# COMPACT_ATOMS: atom_id res chain seq x y z
N MET A 1 6.69 4.84 -11.11
CA MET A 1 7.35 3.57 -11.44
C MET A 1 6.36 2.66 -12.14
N ARG A 2 6.75 2.12 -13.30
CA ARG A 2 5.90 1.21 -14.08
C ARG A 2 6.25 -0.23 -13.77
N GLN A 3 5.26 -0.97 -13.30
CA GLN A 3 5.34 -2.39 -13.05
C GLN A 3 4.51 -3.15 -14.07
N LYS A 4 4.97 -4.35 -14.41
CA LYS A 4 4.27 -5.30 -15.25
C LYS A 4 4.10 -6.59 -14.50
N ILE A 5 2.85 -6.96 -14.25
CA ILE A 5 2.50 -8.23 -13.61
C ILE A 5 2.00 -9.19 -14.68
N ARG A 6 2.49 -10.43 -14.63
CA ARG A 6 2.00 -11.51 -15.48
C ARG A 6 1.48 -12.65 -14.62
N PHE A 7 0.29 -13.12 -14.94
CA PHE A 7 -0.27 -14.35 -14.39
C PHE A 7 -0.13 -15.44 -15.45
N GLU A 8 0.38 -16.60 -15.05
CA GLU A 8 0.50 -17.78 -15.90
C GLU A 8 -0.13 -18.99 -15.20
N LYS A 9 -1.18 -19.57 -15.79
CA LYS A 9 -1.82 -20.80 -15.29
C LYS A 9 -1.01 -22.01 -15.71
N ASN A 10 -0.63 -22.82 -14.73
CA ASN A 10 -0.16 -24.17 -14.97
C ASN A 10 -1.29 -25.15 -14.66
N MET A 11 -2.10 -25.45 -15.68
CA MET A 11 -3.25 -26.36 -15.55
C MET A 11 -2.85 -27.78 -15.13
N LYS A 12 -1.63 -28.22 -15.46
CA LYS A 12 -1.11 -29.55 -15.07
C LYS A 12 -0.75 -29.62 -13.58
N ALA A 13 -0.15 -28.56 -13.06
CA ALA A 13 0.25 -28.48 -11.65
C ALA A 13 -0.87 -27.94 -10.74
N GLY A 14 -1.96 -27.41 -11.31
CA GLY A 14 -3.02 -26.74 -10.55
C GLY A 14 -2.52 -25.44 -9.89
N LYS A 15 -1.58 -24.74 -10.52
CA LYS A 15 -0.93 -23.54 -9.98
C LYS A 15 -1.12 -22.33 -10.88
N VAL A 16 -0.98 -21.15 -10.29
CA VAL A 16 -0.82 -19.86 -10.99
C VAL A 16 0.50 -19.27 -10.54
N ILE A 17 1.33 -18.89 -11.51
CA ILE A 17 2.58 -18.19 -11.27
C ILE A 17 2.33 -16.72 -11.53
N ILE A 18 2.64 -15.87 -10.55
CA ILE A 18 2.62 -14.43 -10.66
C ILE A 18 4.07 -13.96 -10.81
N LEU A 19 4.35 -13.24 -11.89
CA LEU A 19 5.65 -12.67 -12.20
C LEU A 19 5.55 -11.15 -12.15
N GLU A 20 6.37 -10.52 -11.33
CA GLU A 20 6.50 -9.05 -11.27
C GLU A 20 7.78 -8.63 -11.99
N SER A 21 7.63 -7.77 -12.99
CA SER A 21 8.74 -7.09 -13.64
C SER A 21 8.61 -5.59 -13.50
N SER A 22 9.72 -4.88 -13.34
CA SER A 22 9.72 -3.42 -13.29
C SER A 22 10.86 -2.86 -14.14
N GLU A 23 10.70 -1.63 -14.59
CA GLU A 23 11.77 -0.86 -15.22
C GLU A 23 12.75 -0.39 -14.15
N VAL A 24 14.02 -0.78 -14.28
CA VAL A 24 15.10 -0.44 -13.32
C VAL A 24 16.01 0.68 -13.82
N ASP A 25 16.04 0.87 -15.15
CA ASP A 25 16.77 1.91 -15.88
C ASP A 25 15.98 2.17 -17.18
N PRO A 26 15.96 3.39 -17.75
CA PRO A 26 15.41 3.67 -19.07
C PRO A 26 15.55 2.54 -20.11
N GLY A 27 14.44 1.85 -20.39
CA GLY A 27 14.36 0.76 -21.37
C GLY A 27 14.84 -0.61 -20.88
N VAL A 28 15.26 -0.74 -19.62
CA VAL A 28 15.70 -1.99 -18.99
C VAL A 28 14.63 -2.48 -18.02
N VAL A 29 13.96 -3.57 -18.41
CA VAL A 29 12.95 -4.24 -17.58
C VAL A 29 13.52 -5.56 -17.06
N LEU A 30 13.47 -5.75 -15.74
CA LEU A 30 13.91 -6.98 -15.07
C LEU A 30 12.76 -7.67 -14.35
N LEU A 31 12.82 -9.01 -14.29
CA LEU A 31 11.97 -9.80 -13.39
C LEU A 31 12.49 -9.61 -11.96
N LEU A 32 11.64 -9.09 -11.08
CA LEU A 32 11.99 -8.78 -9.70
C LEU A 32 11.46 -9.82 -8.72
N HIS A 33 10.28 -10.38 -9.01
CA HIS A 33 9.63 -11.31 -8.11
C HIS A 33 8.85 -12.39 -8.86
N GLU A 34 8.80 -13.58 -8.26
CA GLU A 34 8.01 -14.72 -8.71
C GLU A 34 7.30 -15.33 -7.51
N GLU A 35 6.01 -15.60 -7.64
CA GLU A 35 5.20 -16.17 -6.56
C GLU A 35 4.21 -17.20 -7.11
N GLU A 36 4.12 -18.34 -6.44
CA GLU A 36 3.24 -19.45 -6.85
C GLU A 36 2.00 -19.57 -5.96
N TYR A 37 0.83 -19.61 -6.57
CA TYR A 37 -0.45 -19.79 -5.89
C TYR A 37 -1.16 -21.06 -6.38
N SER A 38 -2.06 -21.58 -5.55
CA SER A 38 -3.03 -22.59 -5.97
C SER A 38 -4.02 -21.97 -6.94
N LEU A 39 -4.17 -22.54 -8.14
CA LEU A 39 -5.13 -22.07 -9.14
C LEU A 39 -6.57 -22.14 -8.61
N LYS A 40 -6.90 -23.24 -7.93
CA LYS A 40 -8.25 -23.46 -7.41
C LYS A 40 -8.61 -22.44 -6.33
N GLU A 41 -7.70 -22.20 -5.40
CA GLU A 41 -7.96 -21.27 -4.28
C GLU A 41 -7.97 -19.82 -4.77
N MET A 42 -7.06 -19.46 -5.69
CA MET A 42 -7.05 -18.11 -6.27
C MET A 42 -8.32 -17.82 -7.06
N ALA A 43 -8.79 -18.79 -7.87
CA ALA A 43 -10.06 -18.65 -8.60
C ALA A 43 -11.26 -18.57 -7.65
N ALA A 44 -11.28 -19.37 -6.57
CA ALA A 44 -12.33 -19.29 -5.55
C ALA A 44 -12.35 -17.91 -4.86
N ALA A 45 -11.18 -17.40 -4.45
CA ALA A 45 -11.06 -16.08 -3.86
C ALA A 45 -11.49 -14.96 -4.83
N SER A 46 -11.18 -15.11 -6.13
CA SER A 46 -11.64 -14.20 -7.18
C SER A 46 -13.17 -14.20 -7.34
N ILE A 47 -13.85 -15.33 -7.11
CA ILE A 47 -15.31 -15.43 -7.18
C ILE A 47 -15.96 -14.82 -5.93
N GLU A 48 -15.37 -15.03 -4.76
CA GLU A 48 -15.84 -14.48 -3.50
C GLU A 48 -15.79 -12.95 -3.48
N GLY A 49 -14.77 -12.37 -4.11
CA GLY A 49 -14.69 -10.94 -4.40
C GLY A 49 -13.36 -10.32 -3.99
N PHE A 50 -13.28 -9.00 -4.14
CA PHE A 50 -12.03 -8.25 -3.99
C PHE A 50 -11.33 -8.46 -2.64
N GLN A 51 -12.05 -8.42 -1.52
CA GLN A 51 -11.42 -8.56 -0.20
C GLN A 51 -10.77 -9.94 -0.02
N ALA A 52 -11.46 -11.01 -0.39
CA ALA A 52 -10.95 -12.37 -0.31
C ALA A 52 -9.73 -12.56 -1.23
N PHE A 53 -9.82 -12.07 -2.47
CA PHE A 53 -8.73 -12.10 -3.43
C PHE A 53 -7.48 -11.34 -2.93
N SER A 54 -7.67 -10.11 -2.44
CA SER A 54 -6.59 -9.26 -1.93
C SER A 54 -5.90 -9.88 -0.71
N GLN A 55 -6.69 -10.47 0.22
CA GLN A 55 -6.14 -11.19 1.37
C GLN A 55 -5.37 -12.45 0.95
N PHE A 56 -5.91 -13.23 0.02
CA PHE A 56 -5.27 -14.45 -0.47
C PHE A 56 -3.94 -14.16 -1.20
N MET A 57 -3.91 -13.07 -1.98
CA MET A 57 -2.72 -12.65 -2.72
C MET A 57 -1.61 -12.16 -1.79
N ARG A 58 -1.95 -11.49 -0.68
CA ARG A 58 -0.97 -10.96 0.27
C ARG A 58 -0.18 -12.08 0.94
N ARG A 59 1.10 -12.16 0.61
CA ARG A 59 2.10 -13.01 1.25
C ARG A 59 3.24 -12.15 1.78
N ARG A 60 4.09 -12.75 2.61
CA ARG A 60 5.25 -12.05 3.19
C ARG A 60 6.19 -11.48 2.11
N SER A 61 6.31 -12.16 0.98
CA SER A 61 7.14 -11.79 -0.17
C SER A 61 6.41 -10.95 -1.23
N PHE A 62 5.07 -10.92 -1.22
CA PHE A 62 4.28 -10.19 -2.21
C PHE A 62 3.09 -9.52 -1.52
N PHE A 63 3.20 -8.21 -1.29
CA PHE A 63 2.23 -7.44 -0.52
C PHE A 63 1.79 -6.18 -1.29
N PRO A 64 0.94 -6.34 -2.33
CA PRO A 64 0.47 -5.22 -3.13
C PRO A 64 -0.38 -4.23 -2.31
N SER A 65 -0.29 -2.95 -2.69
CA SER A 65 -1.13 -1.87 -2.17
C SER A 65 -2.61 -2.13 -2.51
N SER A 66 -3.54 -1.45 -1.83
CA SER A 66 -4.98 -1.69 -2.06
C SER A 66 -5.41 -1.39 -3.50
N ASP A 67 -4.95 -0.26 -4.04
CA ASP A 67 -5.21 0.17 -5.41
C ASP A 67 -4.62 -0.83 -6.42
N PHE A 68 -3.38 -1.26 -6.17
CA PHE A 68 -2.74 -2.25 -7.03
C PHE A 68 -3.50 -3.59 -7.01
N SER A 69 -3.86 -4.09 -5.82
CA SER A 69 -4.70 -5.28 -5.68
C SER A 69 -6.03 -5.15 -6.44
N GLN A 70 -6.63 -3.96 -6.43
CA GLN A 70 -7.91 -3.71 -7.11
C GLN A 70 -7.74 -3.87 -8.63
N LYS A 71 -6.70 -3.26 -9.20
CA LYS A 71 -6.38 -3.38 -10.63
C LYS A 71 -6.10 -4.83 -11.02
N LEU A 72 -5.36 -5.56 -10.20
CA LEU A 72 -5.09 -6.98 -10.42
C LEU A 72 -6.36 -7.82 -10.37
N PHE A 73 -7.23 -7.57 -9.39
CA PHE A 73 -8.51 -8.26 -9.26
C PHE A 73 -9.37 -8.04 -10.50
N GLU A 74 -9.66 -6.79 -10.86
CA GLU A 74 -10.53 -6.44 -11.99
C GLU A 74 -10.02 -7.04 -13.31
N SER A 75 -8.71 -6.97 -13.52
CA SER A 75 -8.07 -7.51 -14.73
C SER A 75 -8.13 -9.05 -14.81
N THR A 76 -8.27 -9.74 -13.67
CA THR A 76 -8.20 -11.21 -13.62
C THR A 76 -9.56 -11.91 -13.48
N ILE A 77 -10.67 -11.17 -13.33
CA ILE A 77 -12.02 -11.76 -13.22
C ILE A 77 -12.35 -12.67 -14.41
N GLU A 78 -12.23 -12.17 -15.63
CA GLU A 78 -12.53 -12.95 -16.83
C GLU A 78 -11.43 -13.98 -17.11
N PHE A 79 -10.18 -13.63 -16.78
CA PHE A 79 -9.05 -14.55 -16.88
C PHE A 79 -9.32 -15.84 -16.10
N PHE A 80 -9.80 -15.79 -14.85
CA PHE A 80 -10.07 -17.01 -14.08
C PHE A 80 -11.31 -17.80 -14.54
N LYS A 81 -12.20 -17.19 -15.32
CA LYS A 81 -13.37 -17.88 -15.91
C LYS A 81 -13.02 -18.62 -17.20
N ASP A 82 -12.06 -18.12 -17.98
CA ASP A 82 -11.65 -18.73 -19.23
C ASP A 82 -10.51 -19.75 -19.02
N GLU A 83 -10.83 -21.04 -19.11
CA GLU A 83 -9.83 -22.11 -19.03
C GLU A 83 -8.85 -22.13 -20.20
N ALA A 84 -9.21 -21.58 -21.37
CA ALA A 84 -8.32 -21.51 -22.53
C ALA A 84 -7.29 -20.37 -22.39
N GLN A 85 -7.59 -19.37 -21.56
CA GLN A 85 -6.65 -18.29 -21.29
C GLN A 85 -5.62 -18.73 -20.25
N GLU A 86 -4.43 -19.07 -20.73
CA GLU A 86 -3.31 -19.52 -19.89
C GLU A 86 -2.50 -18.36 -19.31
N LYS A 87 -2.50 -17.19 -19.95
CA LYS A 87 -1.71 -16.03 -19.50
C LYS A 87 -2.44 -14.69 -19.65
N ILE A 88 -2.13 -13.77 -18.76
CA ILE A 88 -2.52 -12.37 -18.85
C ILE A 88 -1.37 -11.49 -18.35
N SER A 89 -1.19 -10.32 -18.97
CA SER A 89 -0.24 -9.30 -18.54
C SER A 89 -0.99 -8.02 -18.19
N ILE A 90 -0.65 -7.43 -17.05
CA ILE A 90 -1.29 -6.25 -16.47
C ILE A 90 -0.19 -5.22 -16.23
N GLU A 91 -0.41 -4.00 -16.69
CA GLU A 91 0.51 -2.89 -16.49
C GLU A 91 -0.04 -1.97 -15.39
N TYR A 92 0.83 -1.61 -14.47
CA TYR A 92 0.54 -0.73 -13.34
C TYR A 92 1.52 0.43 -13.33
N ASP A 93 0.99 1.65 -13.21
CA ASP A 93 1.81 2.86 -13.06
C ASP A 93 1.40 3.48 -11.72
N ASP A 94 2.33 3.54 -10.76
CA ASP A 94 2.06 4.07 -9.43
C ASP A 94 1.60 5.55 -9.44
N VAL A 95 1.84 6.27 -10.54
CA VAL A 95 1.36 7.63 -10.76
C VAL A 95 -0.18 7.69 -10.70
N GLU A 96 -0.85 6.59 -11.07
CA GLU A 96 -2.31 6.47 -11.02
C GLU A 96 -2.86 6.49 -9.59
N ALA A 97 -2.04 6.11 -8.59
CA ALA A 97 -2.45 6.03 -7.19
C ALA A 97 -2.29 7.34 -6.41
N PHE A 98 -1.67 8.38 -7.01
CA PHE A 98 -1.54 9.67 -6.34
C PHE A 98 -2.91 10.35 -6.21
N PRO A 99 -3.17 11.04 -5.08
CA PRO A 99 -4.31 11.95 -5.00
C PRO A 99 -4.23 12.90 -6.18
N LYS A 100 -5.35 13.08 -6.88
CA LYS A 100 -5.45 14.16 -7.86
C LYS A 100 -5.24 15.46 -7.09
N GLU A 101 -4.41 16.34 -7.62
CA GLU A 101 -4.28 17.69 -7.07
C GLU A 101 -5.69 18.30 -7.04
N GLU A 102 -6.23 18.49 -5.83
CA GLU A 102 -7.35 19.38 -5.64
C GLU A 102 -6.81 20.79 -5.87
N GLU A 103 -7.45 21.56 -6.76
CA GLU A 103 -7.12 22.98 -6.90
C GLU A 103 -7.23 23.59 -5.50
N PHE A 104 -6.10 24.09 -5.01
CA PHE A 104 -6.06 24.85 -3.77
C PHE A 104 -6.81 26.16 -4.02
N LEU A 105 -8.11 26.13 -3.74
CA LEU A 105 -8.97 27.31 -3.74
C LEU A 105 -8.61 28.11 -2.48
N LEU A 106 -7.72 29.08 -2.64
CA LEU A 106 -7.69 30.21 -1.73
C LEU A 106 -9.03 30.93 -1.92
N ASP A 107 -9.87 30.94 -0.89
CA ASP A 107 -10.95 31.92 -0.83
C ASP A 107 -10.28 33.30 -0.85
N ASP A 108 -10.46 34.04 -1.95
CA ASP A 108 -9.90 35.40 -2.16
C ASP A 108 -10.38 36.41 -1.09
N ASP A 109 -11.29 36.01 -0.20
CA ASP A 109 -11.92 36.83 0.85
C ASP A 109 -11.30 36.65 2.25
N VAL A 110 -10.25 35.83 2.40
CA VAL A 110 -9.52 35.76 3.67
C VAL A 110 -8.47 36.87 3.72
N GLU A 111 -8.85 38.03 4.25
CA GLU A 111 -7.91 39.10 4.60
C GLU A 111 -6.88 38.53 5.58
N ILE A 112 -5.69 38.19 5.09
CA ILE A 112 -4.56 37.67 5.89
C ILE A 112 -4.27 38.60 7.08
N ASP A 113 -4.55 39.89 6.92
CA ASP A 113 -4.44 40.92 7.95
C ASP A 113 -5.35 40.64 9.17
N LYS A 114 -6.56 40.09 8.99
CA LYS A 114 -7.45 39.72 10.11
C LYS A 114 -6.99 38.50 10.89
N ILE A 115 -6.31 37.55 10.23
CA ILE A 115 -5.75 36.36 10.89
C ILE A 115 -4.52 36.75 11.73
N LEU A 116 -3.78 37.78 11.31
CA LEU A 116 -2.62 38.31 12.05
C LEU A 116 -3.01 39.21 13.22
N GLU A 117 -4.25 39.72 13.26
CA GLU A 117 -4.73 40.62 14.32
C GLU A 117 -5.36 39.90 15.53
N GLU A 118 -5.75 38.62 15.40
CA GLU A 118 -6.32 37.82 16.49
C GLU A 118 -5.26 36.94 17.16
N ASP A 119 -4.21 37.56 17.70
CA ASP A 119 -3.48 37.03 18.88
C ASP A 119 -2.68 38.16 19.59
N GLY A 120 -3.32 39.32 19.69
CA GLY A 120 -2.84 40.47 20.46
C GLY A 120 -3.12 40.40 21.97
N ASP A 121 -3.27 39.21 22.56
CA ASP A 121 -3.31 39.04 24.02
C ASP A 121 -2.38 37.90 24.45
N THR A 122 -1.09 38.04 24.12
CA THR A 122 -0.03 37.33 24.85
C THR A 122 0.04 37.89 26.26
N LYS A 123 -0.89 37.46 27.13
CA LYS A 123 -0.63 37.48 28.56
C LYS A 123 0.52 36.51 28.81
N GLU A 124 1.74 37.03 28.93
CA GLU A 124 2.97 36.30 29.29
C GLU A 124 2.90 35.63 30.69
N ASP A 125 1.74 35.63 31.36
CA ASP A 125 1.57 35.13 32.73
C ASP A 125 1.04 33.69 32.82
N GLU A 126 0.82 32.98 31.69
CA GLU A 126 0.36 31.57 31.72
C GLU A 126 1.46 30.54 31.41
N LEU A 127 2.72 30.95 31.31
CA LEU A 127 3.85 30.01 31.38
C LEU A 127 4.02 29.59 32.83
N LYS A 128 3.27 28.56 33.26
CA LYS A 128 3.60 27.84 34.50
C LYS A 128 5.02 27.32 34.35
N GLU A 129 5.89 27.73 35.28
CA GLU A 129 7.23 27.16 35.44
C GLU A 129 7.10 25.63 35.39
N ILE A 130 7.77 25.01 34.42
CA ILE A 130 7.88 23.55 34.35
C ILE A 130 8.61 23.15 35.63
N ASP A 131 7.90 22.45 36.51
CA ASP A 131 8.51 21.88 37.71
C ASP A 131 9.69 21.01 37.26
N SER A 132 10.86 21.28 37.84
CA SER A 132 12.13 20.64 37.49
C SER A 132 12.20 19.16 37.90
N GLU A 133 11.13 18.62 38.46
CA GLU A 133 10.96 17.17 38.62
C GLU A 133 10.70 16.53 37.25
N ASP A 134 11.82 16.32 36.57
CA ASP A 134 12.00 15.47 35.39
C ASP A 134 11.43 14.06 35.65
N ASP A 135 10.12 13.92 35.45
CA ASP A 135 9.38 12.65 35.51
C ASP A 135 9.52 11.87 34.20
N THR A 136 10.58 12.14 33.40
CA THR A 136 10.93 11.25 32.31
C THR A 136 11.38 9.91 32.89
N PRO A 137 10.73 8.79 32.50
CA PRO A 137 11.15 7.48 32.95
C PRO A 137 12.57 7.22 32.45
N LYS A 138 13.52 7.20 33.39
CA LYS A 138 14.92 6.86 33.10
C LYS A 138 15.00 5.38 32.79
N PHE A 139 15.46 5.07 31.57
CA PHE A 139 15.78 3.71 31.17
C PHE A 139 16.84 3.13 32.12
N THR A 140 16.45 2.17 32.96
CA THR A 140 17.36 1.35 33.74
C THR A 140 17.67 0.07 32.94
N PRO A 141 18.94 -0.24 32.65
CA PRO A 141 19.34 -1.38 31.80
C PRO A 141 19.04 -2.79 32.38
N GLU A 142 18.26 -2.91 33.45
CA GLU A 142 18.06 -4.16 34.18
C GLU A 142 16.74 -4.87 33.82
N ASP A 143 15.90 -4.31 32.93
CA ASP A 143 14.70 -5.00 32.43
C ASP A 143 14.99 -5.82 31.16
N THR A 144 15.92 -6.76 31.28
CA THR A 144 16.06 -7.91 30.37
C THR A 144 15.56 -9.15 31.09
N SER A 145 14.30 -9.14 31.54
CA SER A 145 13.64 -10.35 32.01
C SER A 145 13.02 -11.06 30.81
N GLU A 146 13.72 -12.08 30.33
CA GLU A 146 13.16 -13.19 29.58
C GLU A 146 11.76 -13.56 30.10
N HIS A 147 10.78 -13.59 29.22
CA HIS A 147 9.58 -14.40 29.41
C HIS A 147 9.46 -15.30 28.18
N GLU A 148 10.20 -16.41 28.25
CA GLU A 148 9.71 -17.68 27.73
C GLU A 148 8.41 -18.03 28.47
N ASN A 149 7.34 -18.23 27.70
CA ASN A 149 6.40 -19.34 27.85
C ASN A 149 5.42 -19.37 26.68
#